data_AF-A0A1H8DSR1-F1
#
_entry.id   AF-A0A1H8DSR1-F1
#
_cell.length_a   1.000
_cell.length_b   1.000
_cell.length_c   1.000
_cell.angle_alpha   90.00
_cell.angle_beta   90.00
_cell.angle_gamma   90.00
#
_symmetry.space_group_name_H-M   'P 1'
#
loop_
_entity.id
_entity.type
_entity.pdbx_description
1 polymer ?
#
loop_
_entity_poly.entity_id
_entity_poly.type
_entity_poly.pdbx_seq_one_letter_code
_entity_poly.pdbx_strand_id
1 'polypeptide(L)'
;MTDPSDLARRVREGELRLHELDDHADPETAATARRLFVEGETDTDLDTVGEYAFAAETAEPNIENMIGGTQVPVGVVGPVDIDGGAVAGERYLPLATTEGALIASVNRGCSAIRAAGGATARVLKNGMTRAPVFTVEDVGEAATVAAWVRENTDELAEAAESTTSHGELTDVTPYVVGDSVFLRFTYDTKDAMGMNMATIATEEACGVVEDETPASLVALSGNLCTDKKPAAINAVEGRGRTVAADVFIPHDLVEERFKTTADAIAEANTRKNLVGSAKAGSLGFNAHAANTVAAAFLALGQDIAQVVEGSNAITTVEEREDGLYASLTIASLEVGTVGGGTGLATQAEALEVVGVTGGGDPAGSNADALAEVIATAALAGELSLLSALASRHLSSAHEELGR
;
A
#
# COMPACT_ATOMS: atom_id res chain seq x y z
N MET A 1 11.52 -39.75 -4.30
CA MET A 1 11.52 -38.33 -4.69
C MET A 1 11.52 -38.31 -6.20
N THR A 2 10.58 -37.59 -6.81
CA THR A 2 10.51 -37.40 -8.26
C THR A 2 11.71 -36.56 -8.70
N ASP A 3 12.39 -36.91 -9.79
CA ASP A 3 13.54 -36.15 -10.28
C ASP A 3 13.06 -34.90 -11.03
N PRO A 4 13.45 -33.67 -10.60
CA PRO A 4 13.03 -32.44 -11.26
C PRO A 4 13.50 -32.36 -12.73
N SER A 5 14.63 -33.01 -13.07
CA SER A 5 15.14 -33.05 -14.44
C SER A 5 14.22 -33.84 -15.37
N ASP A 6 13.66 -34.94 -14.87
CA ASP A 6 12.70 -35.75 -15.63
C ASP A 6 11.37 -35.00 -15.83
N LEU A 7 10.89 -34.33 -14.78
CA LEU A 7 9.70 -33.48 -14.87
C LEU A 7 9.87 -32.35 -15.90
N ALA A 8 11.01 -31.65 -15.87
CA ALA A 8 11.34 -30.61 -16.84
C ALA A 8 11.38 -31.16 -18.28
N ARG A 9 11.93 -32.37 -18.48
CA ARG A 9 11.93 -33.06 -19.78
C ARG A 9 10.50 -33.37 -20.26
N ARG A 10 9.63 -33.89 -19.38
CA ARG A 10 8.23 -34.20 -19.71
C ARG A 10 7.43 -32.95 -20.09
N VAL A 11 7.70 -31.81 -19.46
CA VAL A 11 7.13 -30.52 -19.89
C VAL A 11 7.61 -30.13 -21.29
N ARG A 12 8.92 -30.27 -21.57
CA ARG A 12 9.52 -29.98 -22.89
C ARG A 12 8.97 -30.86 -24.00
N GLU A 13 8.68 -32.12 -23.71
CA GLU A 13 8.07 -33.06 -24.65
C GLU A 13 6.55 -32.84 -24.83
N GLY A 14 5.97 -31.92 -24.05
CA GLY A 14 4.56 -31.57 -24.10
C GLY A 14 3.64 -32.57 -23.38
N GLU A 15 4.20 -33.51 -22.62
CA GLU A 15 3.46 -34.48 -21.80
C GLU A 15 2.82 -33.84 -20.56
N LEU A 16 3.47 -32.79 -20.02
CA LEU A 16 3.00 -32.00 -18.89
C LEU A 16 3.01 -30.50 -19.23
N ARG A 17 2.27 -29.71 -18.46
CA ARG A 17 2.29 -28.24 -18.43
C ARG A 17 2.97 -27.77 -17.14
N LEU A 18 3.48 -26.53 -17.14
CA LEU A 18 4.17 -25.96 -15.98
C LEU A 18 3.30 -25.93 -14.71
N HIS A 19 2.00 -25.68 -14.84
CA HIS A 19 1.09 -25.63 -13.69
C HIS A 19 0.76 -27.02 -13.13
N GLU A 20 0.91 -28.09 -13.91
CA GLU A 20 0.61 -29.47 -13.49
C GLU A 20 1.73 -30.08 -12.62
N LEU A 21 2.87 -29.39 -12.49
CA LEU A 21 4.02 -29.94 -11.78
C LEU A 21 3.77 -30.10 -10.26
N ASP A 22 2.90 -29.29 -9.68
CA ASP A 22 2.53 -29.39 -8.26
C ASP A 22 1.70 -30.67 -7.98
N ASP A 23 1.05 -31.26 -9.00
CA ASP A 23 0.33 -32.53 -8.89
C ASP A 23 1.28 -33.76 -8.90
N HIS A 24 2.57 -33.54 -9.18
CA HIS A 24 3.54 -34.60 -9.46
C HIS A 24 4.78 -34.58 -8.55
N ALA A 25 4.91 -33.54 -7.73
CA ALA A 25 6.07 -33.29 -6.89
C ALA A 25 5.71 -32.38 -5.70
N ASP A 26 6.54 -32.40 -4.66
CA ASP A 26 6.51 -31.36 -3.62
C ASP A 26 6.88 -29.99 -4.21
N PRO A 27 6.48 -28.87 -3.56
CA PRO A 27 6.65 -27.52 -4.09
C PRO A 27 8.10 -27.16 -4.47
N GLU A 28 9.09 -27.62 -3.70
CA GLU A 28 10.51 -27.40 -3.99
C GLU A 28 10.96 -28.10 -5.26
N THR A 29 10.58 -29.36 -5.40
CA THR A 29 10.87 -30.17 -6.58
C THR A 29 10.15 -29.60 -7.82
N ALA A 30 8.88 -29.18 -7.68
CA ALA A 30 8.12 -28.56 -8.75
C ALA A 30 8.74 -27.22 -9.20
N ALA A 31 9.13 -26.36 -8.26
CA ALA A 31 9.79 -25.09 -8.56
C ALA A 31 11.15 -25.31 -9.27
N THR A 32 11.92 -26.29 -8.82
CA THR A 32 13.19 -26.68 -9.46
C THR A 32 12.96 -27.21 -10.88
N ALA A 33 11.95 -28.06 -11.09
CA ALA A 33 11.61 -28.56 -12.43
C ALA A 33 11.20 -27.43 -13.39
N ARG A 34 10.41 -26.45 -12.91
CA ARG A 34 10.06 -25.25 -13.69
C ARG A 34 11.30 -24.43 -14.05
N ARG A 35 12.20 -24.20 -13.09
CA ARG A 35 13.45 -23.48 -13.31
C ARG A 35 14.32 -24.17 -14.36
N LEU A 36 14.58 -25.47 -14.22
CA LEU A 36 15.35 -26.29 -15.17
C LEU A 36 14.73 -26.28 -16.58
N PHE A 37 13.40 -26.27 -16.68
CA PHE A 37 12.72 -26.12 -17.96
C PHE A 37 13.04 -24.76 -18.59
N VAL A 38 12.85 -23.66 -17.85
CA VAL A 38 13.09 -22.28 -18.33
C VAL A 38 14.57 -22.07 -18.70
N GLU A 39 15.51 -22.54 -17.89
CA GLU A 39 16.95 -22.50 -18.19
C GLU A 39 17.26 -23.15 -19.53
N GLY A 40 16.71 -24.34 -19.77
CA GLY A 40 16.89 -25.06 -21.03
C GLY A 40 16.25 -24.40 -22.25
N GLU A 41 15.07 -23.77 -22.09
CA GLU A 41 14.41 -23.06 -23.20
C GLU A 41 15.06 -21.70 -23.52
N THR A 42 15.71 -21.08 -22.54
CA THR A 42 16.28 -19.73 -22.66
C THR A 42 17.81 -19.70 -22.76
N ASP A 43 18.48 -20.85 -22.65
CA ASP A 43 19.95 -20.98 -22.60
C ASP A 43 20.56 -20.04 -21.55
N THR A 44 19.94 -20.01 -20.37
CA THR A 44 20.28 -19.11 -19.24
C THR A 44 20.49 -19.91 -17.96
N ASP A 45 21.33 -19.40 -17.07
CA ASP A 45 21.57 -19.92 -15.71
C ASP A 45 20.76 -19.09 -14.69
N LEU A 46 19.93 -19.76 -13.90
CA LEU A 46 19.06 -19.15 -12.89
C LEU A 46 19.45 -19.56 -11.46
N ASP A 47 20.71 -19.94 -11.21
CA ASP A 47 21.23 -20.36 -9.90
C ASP A 47 20.84 -19.38 -8.78
N THR A 48 21.09 -18.07 -8.95
CA THR A 48 20.76 -17.05 -7.93
C THR A 48 19.25 -16.90 -7.70
N VAL A 49 18.43 -17.09 -8.73
CA VAL A 49 16.96 -17.10 -8.57
C VAL A 49 16.54 -18.31 -7.75
N GLY A 50 17.21 -19.45 -7.94
CA GLY A 50 17.00 -20.67 -7.16
C GLY A 50 17.54 -20.62 -5.73
N GLU A 51 18.39 -19.66 -5.39
CA GLU A 51 18.91 -19.44 -4.04
C GLU A 51 17.98 -18.51 -3.24
N TYR A 52 16.94 -19.08 -2.63
CA TYR A 52 16.03 -18.39 -1.70
C TYR A 52 16.03 -19.03 -0.32
N ALA A 53 15.76 -18.23 0.72
CA ALA A 53 15.92 -18.62 2.13
C ALA A 53 14.62 -19.10 2.82
N PHE A 54 13.57 -19.40 2.05
CA PHE A 54 12.26 -19.85 2.54
C PHE A 54 11.85 -21.16 1.85
N ALA A 55 10.92 -21.91 2.44
CA ALA A 55 10.37 -23.09 1.79
C ALA A 55 9.38 -22.67 0.70
N ALA A 56 9.45 -23.27 -0.48
CA ALA A 56 8.54 -23.00 -1.60
C ALA A 56 7.05 -23.18 -1.21
N GLU A 57 6.75 -24.16 -0.34
CA GLU A 57 5.41 -24.39 0.23
C GLU A 57 4.85 -23.13 0.94
N THR A 58 5.71 -22.35 1.59
CA THR A 58 5.29 -21.12 2.29
C THR A 58 4.84 -20.02 1.32
N ALA A 59 5.29 -20.06 0.06
CA ALA A 59 4.95 -19.07 -0.96
C ALA A 59 3.77 -19.49 -1.86
N GLU A 60 3.24 -20.71 -1.72
CA GLU A 60 2.12 -21.20 -2.54
C GLU A 60 0.90 -20.27 -2.55
N PRO A 61 0.48 -19.63 -1.44
CA PRO A 61 -0.65 -18.69 -1.46
C PRO A 61 -0.34 -17.36 -2.16
N ASN A 62 0.92 -17.11 -2.54
CA ASN A 62 1.41 -15.82 -3.00
C ASN A 62 1.84 -15.81 -4.47
N ILE A 63 2.11 -16.97 -5.08
CA ILE A 63 2.61 -17.05 -6.44
C ILE A 63 2.29 -18.38 -7.12
N GLU A 64 1.98 -18.33 -8.42
CA GLU A 64 1.86 -19.52 -9.28
C GLU A 64 3.12 -19.71 -10.13
N ASN A 65 3.38 -20.96 -10.55
CA ASN A 65 4.53 -21.31 -11.39
C ASN A 65 5.89 -20.83 -10.85
N MET A 66 6.10 -20.92 -9.54
CA MET A 66 7.34 -20.49 -8.88
C MET A 66 8.58 -21.13 -9.54
N ILE A 67 9.60 -20.32 -9.82
CA ILE A 67 10.94 -20.77 -10.26
C ILE A 67 12.04 -20.42 -9.26
N GLY A 68 11.71 -19.60 -8.25
CA GLY A 68 12.62 -19.11 -7.22
C GLY A 68 12.19 -17.75 -6.68
N GLY A 69 13.14 -16.94 -6.18
CA GLY A 69 12.89 -15.65 -5.56
C GLY A 69 13.77 -14.52 -6.10
N THR A 70 13.23 -13.31 -6.18
CA THR A 70 14.02 -12.09 -6.44
C THR A 70 14.51 -11.52 -5.11
N GLN A 71 15.79 -11.17 -5.04
CA GLN A 71 16.40 -10.56 -3.86
C GLN A 71 16.47 -9.04 -4.06
N VAL A 72 15.83 -8.29 -3.17
CA VAL A 72 15.89 -6.81 -3.17
C VAL A 72 16.61 -6.35 -1.90
N PRO A 73 17.62 -5.46 -1.99
CA PRO A 73 18.32 -4.97 -0.81
C PRO A 73 17.37 -4.33 0.20
N VAL A 74 17.50 -4.74 1.46
CA VAL A 74 16.75 -4.18 2.58
C VAL A 74 17.70 -3.35 3.46
N GLY A 75 17.32 -2.11 3.73
CA GLY A 75 17.94 -1.31 4.78
C GLY A 75 16.91 -0.88 5.81
N VAL A 76 17.32 -0.02 6.73
CA VAL A 76 16.47 0.45 7.84
C VAL A 76 16.60 1.95 7.99
N VAL A 77 15.48 2.61 8.29
CA VAL A 77 15.45 4.02 8.70
C VAL A 77 14.98 4.12 10.15
N GLY A 78 15.56 5.08 10.88
CA GLY A 78 15.13 5.43 12.22
C GLY A 78 16.27 5.77 13.19
N PRO A 79 15.95 5.98 14.48
CA PRO A 79 14.60 5.88 15.02
C PRO A 79 13.60 6.87 14.40
N VAL A 80 12.42 6.36 14.03
CA VAL A 80 11.23 7.15 13.67
C VAL A 80 10.51 7.45 14.98
N ASP A 81 10.61 8.69 15.45
CA ASP A 81 10.06 9.11 16.75
C ASP A 81 8.64 9.66 16.57
N ILE A 82 7.66 8.96 17.12
CA ILE A 82 6.24 9.13 16.81
C ILE A 82 5.44 9.32 18.12
N ASP A 83 4.62 10.36 18.18
CA ASP A 83 3.44 10.44 19.06
C ASP A 83 2.23 10.10 18.17
N GLY A 84 1.83 8.84 18.16
CA GLY A 84 0.77 8.29 17.32
C GLY A 84 -0.52 8.01 18.09
N GLY A 85 -1.63 7.82 17.37
CA GLY A 85 -2.87 7.34 17.97
C GLY A 85 -2.81 5.85 18.30
N ALA A 86 -2.08 5.07 17.50
CA ALA A 86 -1.92 3.62 17.65
C ALA A 86 -0.51 3.21 18.09
N VAL A 87 0.51 4.05 17.83
CA VAL A 87 1.90 3.76 18.19
C VAL A 87 2.61 4.97 18.80
N ALA A 88 3.43 4.76 19.84
CA ALA A 88 4.22 5.82 20.43
C ALA A 88 5.69 5.43 20.66
N GLY A 89 6.57 6.42 20.60
CA GLY A 89 8.00 6.33 20.81
C GLY A 89 8.78 5.93 19.56
N GLU A 90 10.04 5.56 19.78
CA GLU A 90 10.99 5.22 18.73
C GLU A 90 10.63 3.89 18.04
N ARG A 91 10.57 3.90 16.70
CA ARG A 91 10.42 2.71 15.83
C ARG A 91 11.51 2.65 14.77
N TYR A 92 11.74 1.47 14.23
CA TYR A 92 12.58 1.29 13.05
C TYR A 92 11.70 0.79 11.91
N LEU A 93 11.91 1.34 10.70
CA LEU A 93 11.17 0.95 9.52
C LEU A 93 12.13 0.33 8.49
N PRO A 94 12.01 -0.99 8.23
CA PRO A 94 12.67 -1.63 7.11
C PRO A 94 12.17 -1.06 5.78
N LEU A 95 13.09 -0.80 4.84
CA LEU A 95 12.81 -0.34 3.48
C LEU A 95 13.58 -1.20 2.48
N ALA A 96 12.87 -1.79 1.51
CA ALA A 96 13.46 -2.58 0.44
C ALA A 96 13.51 -1.76 -0.84
N THR A 97 14.71 -1.51 -1.38
CA THR A 97 14.87 -0.66 -2.58
C THR A 97 16.16 -0.94 -3.32
N THR A 98 16.17 -0.64 -4.61
CA THR A 98 17.37 -0.56 -5.45
C THR A 98 17.75 0.89 -5.77
N GLU A 99 16.98 1.89 -5.31
CA GLU A 99 17.28 3.30 -5.52
C GLU A 99 18.34 3.78 -4.52
N GLY A 100 19.51 4.15 -5.04
CA GLY A 100 20.59 4.74 -4.26
C GLY A 100 20.15 6.03 -3.54
N ALA A 101 20.70 6.25 -2.34
CA ALA A 101 20.42 7.39 -1.47
C ALA A 101 19.00 7.50 -0.86
N LEU A 102 18.00 6.70 -1.28
CA LEU A 102 16.64 6.76 -0.72
C LEU A 102 16.63 6.59 0.80
N ILE A 103 17.19 5.47 1.28
CA ILE A 103 17.24 5.15 2.72
C ILE A 103 18.01 6.22 3.49
N ALA A 104 19.15 6.68 2.97
CA ALA A 104 19.95 7.73 3.61
C ALA A 104 19.18 9.05 3.71
N SER A 105 18.42 9.42 2.68
CA SER A 105 17.59 10.62 2.65
C SER A 105 16.45 10.55 3.68
N VAL A 106 15.70 9.45 3.70
CA VAL A 106 14.63 9.25 4.69
C VAL A 106 15.21 9.25 6.11
N ASN A 107 16.32 8.55 6.34
CA ASN A 107 16.97 8.51 7.65
C ASN A 107 17.45 9.89 8.14
N ARG A 108 17.95 10.75 7.23
CA ARG A 108 18.28 12.15 7.55
C ARG A 108 17.05 12.92 8.02
N GLY A 109 15.92 12.73 7.36
CA GLY A 109 14.64 13.29 7.79
C GLY A 109 14.20 12.79 9.16
N CYS A 110 14.27 11.48 9.41
CA CYS A 110 13.93 10.90 10.72
C CYS A 110 14.80 11.49 11.83
N SER A 111 16.10 11.67 11.57
CA SER A 111 17.00 12.31 12.53
C SER A 111 16.64 13.78 12.82
N ALA A 112 16.09 14.51 11.85
CA ALA A 112 15.63 15.89 12.07
C ALA A 112 14.33 15.91 12.89
N ILE A 113 13.37 15.04 12.57
CA ILE A 113 12.12 14.87 13.32
C ILE A 113 12.40 14.53 14.79
N ARG A 114 13.25 13.53 15.04
CA ARG A 114 13.65 13.14 16.41
C ARG A 114 14.32 14.28 17.16
N ALA A 115 15.20 15.03 16.50
CA ALA A 115 15.86 16.19 17.12
C ALA A 115 14.88 17.34 17.44
N ALA A 116 13.73 17.39 16.75
CA ALA A 116 12.65 18.33 17.00
C ALA A 116 11.65 17.87 18.08
N GLY A 117 11.84 16.67 18.65
CA GLY A 117 10.97 16.11 19.68
C GLY A 117 9.92 15.11 19.17
N GLY A 118 10.08 14.61 17.94
CA GLY A 118 9.18 13.63 17.33
C GLY A 118 8.12 14.26 16.43
N ALA A 119 7.37 13.42 15.72
CA ALA A 119 6.23 13.81 14.90
C ALA A 119 4.92 13.31 15.51
N THR A 120 3.84 14.07 15.32
CA THR A 120 2.49 13.58 15.64
C THR A 120 1.96 12.81 14.43
N ALA A 121 1.36 11.64 14.63
CA ALA A 121 0.72 10.89 13.54
C ALA A 121 -0.67 10.39 13.93
N ARG A 122 -1.67 10.50 13.05
CA ARG A 122 -3.04 10.03 13.34
C ARG A 122 -3.66 9.40 12.09
N VAL A 123 -4.27 8.23 12.26
CA VAL A 123 -5.26 7.72 11.31
C VAL A 123 -6.56 8.52 11.49
N LEU A 124 -7.02 9.15 10.40
CA LEU A 124 -8.19 10.04 10.38
C LEU A 124 -9.45 9.33 9.86
N LYS A 125 -9.27 8.30 9.04
CA LYS A 125 -10.34 7.46 8.49
C LYS A 125 -9.77 6.08 8.16
N ASN A 126 -10.57 5.05 8.37
CA ASN A 126 -10.31 3.67 7.93
C ASN A 126 -11.53 3.18 7.15
N GLY A 127 -11.31 2.62 5.96
CA GLY A 127 -12.35 2.02 5.14
C GLY A 127 -11.82 1.45 3.83
N MET A 128 -11.70 0.12 3.73
CA MET A 128 -11.41 -0.56 2.47
C MET A 128 -12.66 -0.61 1.60
N THR A 129 -12.52 -0.50 0.28
CA THR A 129 -13.67 -0.39 -0.61
C THR A 129 -13.71 -1.44 -1.71
N ARG A 130 -14.94 -1.84 -2.05
CA ARG A 130 -15.30 -2.63 -3.24
C ARG A 130 -16.50 -1.97 -3.89
N ALA A 131 -16.48 -1.84 -5.20
CA ALA A 131 -17.56 -1.18 -5.93
C ALA A 131 -18.06 -2.01 -7.11
N PRO A 132 -19.06 -2.89 -6.92
CA PRO A 132 -19.77 -3.55 -7.99
C PRO A 132 -20.49 -2.55 -8.89
N VAL A 133 -20.74 -2.98 -10.12
CA VAL A 133 -21.60 -2.28 -11.08
C VAL A 133 -22.75 -3.19 -11.48
N PHE A 134 -23.95 -2.62 -11.43
CA PHE A 134 -25.19 -3.25 -11.85
C PHE A 134 -25.76 -2.53 -13.07
N THR A 135 -26.56 -3.24 -13.86
CA THR A 135 -27.38 -2.69 -14.94
C THR A 135 -28.85 -2.74 -14.57
N VAL A 136 -29.63 -1.78 -15.09
CA VAL A 136 -31.10 -1.71 -14.98
C VAL A 136 -31.73 -1.37 -16.35
N GLU A 137 -33.06 -1.28 -16.46
CA GLU A 137 -33.72 -0.91 -17.73
C GLU A 137 -33.48 0.56 -18.10
N ASP A 138 -33.59 1.47 -17.14
CA ASP A 138 -33.45 2.91 -17.35
C ASP A 138 -33.05 3.70 -16.09
N VAL A 139 -32.91 5.02 -16.24
CA VAL A 139 -32.51 5.92 -15.15
C VAL A 139 -33.56 6.00 -14.02
N GLY A 140 -34.82 5.69 -14.30
CA GLY A 140 -35.90 5.62 -13.30
C GLY A 140 -35.73 4.42 -12.38
N GLU A 141 -35.41 3.26 -12.95
CA GLU A 141 -35.03 2.08 -12.17
C GLU A 141 -33.72 2.31 -11.42
N ALA A 142 -32.72 2.95 -12.06
CA ALA A 142 -31.44 3.25 -11.40
C ALA A 142 -31.64 4.13 -10.16
N ALA A 143 -32.53 5.12 -10.24
CA ALA A 143 -32.91 5.96 -9.11
C ALA A 143 -33.62 5.17 -8.01
N THR A 144 -34.49 4.22 -8.38
CA THR A 144 -35.17 3.32 -7.45
C THR A 144 -34.17 2.44 -6.70
N VAL A 145 -33.23 1.80 -7.40
CA VAL A 145 -32.16 0.98 -6.78
C VAL A 145 -31.31 1.83 -5.84
N ALA A 146 -30.87 3.01 -6.29
CA ALA A 146 -30.06 3.90 -5.47
C ALA A 146 -30.80 4.44 -4.24
N ALA A 147 -32.12 4.60 -4.30
CA ALA A 147 -32.93 4.97 -3.14
C ALA A 147 -33.07 3.78 -2.17
N TRP A 148 -33.39 2.60 -2.70
CA TRP A 148 -33.52 1.37 -1.91
C TRP A 148 -32.23 1.05 -1.15
N VAL A 149 -31.05 1.15 -1.80
CA VAL A 149 -29.75 0.91 -1.13
C VAL A 149 -29.54 1.84 0.06
N ARG A 150 -29.91 3.13 -0.06
CA ARG A 150 -29.76 4.09 1.05
C ARG A 150 -30.70 3.81 2.22
N GLU A 151 -31.83 3.15 1.97
CA GLU A 151 -32.84 2.82 2.97
C GLU A 151 -32.59 1.46 3.64
N ASN A 152 -31.78 0.59 3.01
CA ASN A 152 -31.59 -0.80 3.44
C ASN A 152 -30.10 -1.14 3.67
N THR A 153 -29.27 -0.18 4.07
CA THR A 153 -27.85 -0.42 4.40
C THR A 153 -27.67 -1.49 5.48
N ASP A 154 -28.57 -1.53 6.48
CA ASP A 154 -28.52 -2.53 7.56
C ASP A 154 -28.71 -3.96 7.04
N GLU A 155 -29.58 -4.15 6.05
CA GLU A 155 -29.82 -5.46 5.42
C GLU A 155 -28.61 -5.90 4.58
N LEU A 156 -28.01 -4.95 3.85
CA LEU A 156 -26.76 -5.19 3.12
C LEU A 156 -25.59 -5.50 4.06
N ALA A 157 -25.57 -4.88 5.24
CA ALA A 157 -24.57 -5.16 6.28
C ALA A 157 -24.76 -6.58 6.84
N GLU A 158 -25.98 -6.99 7.18
CA GLU A 158 -26.27 -8.34 7.67
C GLU A 158 -25.79 -9.42 6.69
N ALA A 159 -26.09 -9.26 5.40
CA ALA A 159 -25.64 -10.17 4.36
C ALA A 159 -24.10 -10.18 4.23
N ALA A 160 -23.49 -9.01 4.10
CA ALA A 160 -22.05 -8.89 3.92
C ALA A 160 -21.27 -9.47 5.11
N GLU A 161 -21.67 -9.14 6.33
CA GLU A 161 -21.01 -9.54 7.57
C GLU A 161 -21.20 -11.02 7.90
N SER A 162 -22.21 -11.69 7.33
CA SER A 162 -22.37 -13.14 7.46
C SER A 162 -21.18 -13.96 6.90
N THR A 163 -20.39 -13.35 6.02
CA THR A 163 -19.23 -13.97 5.35
C THR A 163 -17.92 -13.83 6.11
N THR A 164 -17.89 -13.04 7.19
CA THR A 164 -16.65 -12.64 7.85
C THR A 164 -16.81 -12.57 9.38
N SER A 165 -15.75 -12.86 10.11
CA SER A 165 -15.73 -12.77 11.57
C SER A 165 -15.12 -11.46 12.10
N HIS A 166 -14.54 -10.64 11.21
CA HIS A 166 -13.81 -9.42 11.59
C HIS A 166 -14.21 -8.18 10.77
N GLY A 167 -14.72 -8.40 9.55
CA GLY A 167 -15.13 -7.31 8.67
C GLY A 167 -16.46 -6.71 9.09
N GLU A 168 -16.58 -5.40 8.94
CA GLU A 168 -17.77 -4.64 9.31
C GLU A 168 -18.13 -3.70 8.14
N LEU A 169 -19.37 -3.74 7.66
CA LEU A 169 -19.83 -2.83 6.62
C LEU A 169 -20.20 -1.48 7.24
N THR A 170 -19.47 -0.45 6.85
CA THR A 170 -19.60 0.89 7.45
C THR A 170 -20.42 1.86 6.60
N ASP A 171 -20.45 1.68 5.28
CA ASP A 171 -21.19 2.53 4.35
C ASP A 171 -21.41 1.85 3.00
N VAL A 172 -22.49 2.22 2.30
CA VAL A 172 -22.74 1.88 0.89
C VAL A 172 -23.21 3.14 0.15
N THR A 173 -22.35 3.68 -0.71
CA THR A 173 -22.68 4.88 -1.49
C THR A 173 -23.03 4.52 -2.95
N PRO A 174 -24.27 4.77 -3.41
CA PRO A 174 -24.66 4.54 -4.80
C PRO A 174 -24.29 5.71 -5.72
N TYR A 175 -23.75 5.40 -6.90
CA TYR A 175 -23.48 6.33 -8.01
C TYR A 175 -24.19 5.84 -9.27
N VAL A 176 -25.01 6.71 -9.88
CA VAL A 176 -25.78 6.38 -11.09
C VAL A 176 -25.19 7.06 -12.31
N VAL A 177 -24.95 6.29 -13.37
CA VAL A 177 -24.53 6.79 -14.69
C VAL A 177 -25.35 6.08 -15.77
N GLY A 178 -26.38 6.76 -16.28
CA GLY A 178 -27.31 6.13 -17.25
C GLY A 178 -28.08 4.99 -16.60
N ASP A 179 -28.01 3.81 -17.23
CA ASP A 179 -28.57 2.53 -16.77
C ASP A 179 -27.59 1.73 -15.89
N SER A 180 -26.44 2.31 -15.53
CA SER A 180 -25.46 1.70 -14.62
C SER A 180 -25.58 2.25 -13.21
N VAL A 181 -25.62 1.36 -12.21
CA VAL A 181 -25.60 1.69 -10.78
C VAL A 181 -24.33 1.09 -10.16
N PHE A 182 -23.43 1.95 -9.72
CA PHE A 182 -22.24 1.55 -8.97
C PHE A 182 -22.52 1.69 -7.48
N LEU A 183 -22.29 0.64 -6.71
CA LEU A 183 -22.47 0.68 -5.26
C LEU A 183 -21.10 0.59 -4.60
N ARG A 184 -20.61 1.67 -4.00
CA ARG A 184 -19.31 1.69 -3.33
C ARG A 184 -19.48 1.27 -1.87
N PHE A 185 -19.25 -0.01 -1.60
CA PHE A 185 -19.23 -0.58 -0.25
C PHE A 185 -17.92 -0.21 0.44
N THR A 186 -18.02 0.20 1.71
CA THR A 186 -16.88 0.55 2.57
C THR A 186 -16.87 -0.31 3.82
N TYR A 187 -15.75 -0.99 4.07
CA TYR A 187 -15.58 -1.93 5.16
C TYR A 187 -14.46 -1.50 6.11
N ASP A 188 -14.69 -1.66 7.41
CA ASP A 188 -13.57 -1.81 8.35
C ASP A 188 -13.04 -3.24 8.27
N THR A 189 -11.74 -3.36 7.99
CA THR A 189 -11.05 -4.63 7.75
C THR A 189 -10.10 -4.99 8.89
N LYS A 190 -10.12 -4.19 9.97
CA LYS A 190 -9.24 -4.30 11.14
C LYS A 190 -7.78 -4.36 10.67
N ASP A 191 -7.02 -5.38 11.02
CA ASP A 191 -5.59 -5.47 10.71
C ASP A 191 -5.26 -6.03 9.32
N ALA A 192 -6.24 -6.57 8.60
CA ALA A 192 -6.05 -6.97 7.22
C ALA A 192 -6.07 -5.73 6.31
N MET A 193 -5.44 -5.82 5.14
CA MET A 193 -5.76 -4.88 4.06
C MET A 193 -7.20 -5.13 3.55
N GLY A 194 -7.63 -6.40 3.56
CA GLY A 194 -9.04 -6.77 3.48
C GLY A 194 -9.67 -6.84 2.08
N MET A 195 -8.88 -6.76 1.00
CA MET A 195 -9.40 -6.87 -0.37
C MET A 195 -10.19 -8.16 -0.64
N ASN A 196 -9.70 -9.32 -0.21
CA ASN A 196 -10.40 -10.60 -0.42
C ASN A 196 -11.70 -10.67 0.40
N MET A 197 -11.64 -10.25 1.66
CA MET A 197 -12.81 -10.20 2.54
C MET A 197 -13.88 -9.27 1.96
N ALA A 198 -13.50 -8.04 1.55
CA ALA A 198 -14.42 -7.09 0.93
C ALA A 198 -15.03 -7.64 -0.36
N THR A 199 -14.29 -8.38 -1.19
CA THR A 199 -14.85 -9.01 -2.40
C THR A 199 -15.94 -10.02 -2.06
N ILE A 200 -15.68 -10.94 -1.13
CA ILE A 200 -16.62 -12.01 -0.75
C ILE A 200 -17.85 -11.40 -0.06
N ALA A 201 -17.64 -10.49 0.89
CA ALA A 201 -18.72 -9.80 1.59
C ALA A 201 -19.60 -8.97 0.65
N THR A 202 -18.99 -8.30 -0.34
CA THR A 202 -19.77 -7.57 -1.35
C THR A 202 -20.52 -8.51 -2.28
N GLU A 203 -19.96 -9.67 -2.66
CA GLU A 203 -20.67 -10.66 -3.48
C GLU A 203 -21.97 -11.13 -2.81
N GLU A 204 -21.92 -11.45 -1.52
CA GLU A 204 -23.11 -11.83 -0.75
C GLU A 204 -24.15 -10.70 -0.70
N ALA A 205 -23.71 -9.46 -0.43
CA ALA A 205 -24.60 -8.30 -0.44
C ALA A 205 -25.17 -7.98 -1.84
N CYS A 206 -24.45 -8.29 -2.92
CA CYS A 206 -24.97 -8.14 -4.28
C CYS A 206 -26.15 -9.07 -4.53
N GLY A 207 -26.17 -10.27 -3.96
CA GLY A 207 -27.30 -11.19 -4.06
C GLY A 207 -28.59 -10.56 -3.52
N VAL A 208 -28.53 -9.89 -2.37
CA VAL A 208 -29.67 -9.16 -1.79
C VAL A 208 -30.14 -8.04 -2.72
N VAL A 209 -29.21 -7.28 -3.32
CA VAL A 209 -29.56 -6.22 -4.28
C VAL A 209 -30.29 -6.79 -5.50
N GLU A 210 -29.86 -7.93 -6.05
CA GLU A 210 -30.52 -8.57 -7.19
C GLU A 210 -31.87 -9.19 -6.82
N ASP A 211 -32.05 -9.66 -5.59
CA ASP A 211 -33.31 -10.25 -5.12
C ASP A 211 -34.39 -9.19 -4.84
N GLU A 212 -34.02 -8.04 -4.28
CA GLU A 212 -34.94 -7.00 -3.82
C GLU A 212 -35.17 -5.87 -4.83
N THR A 213 -34.38 -5.82 -5.92
CA THR A 213 -34.41 -4.71 -6.89
C THR A 213 -34.35 -5.22 -8.34
N PRO A 214 -34.69 -4.41 -9.37
CA PRO A 214 -34.56 -4.83 -10.76
C PRO A 214 -33.10 -4.85 -11.28
N ALA A 215 -32.12 -4.54 -10.42
CA ALA A 215 -30.72 -4.47 -10.80
C ALA A 215 -30.15 -5.86 -11.10
N SER A 216 -29.27 -5.96 -12.09
CA SER A 216 -28.51 -7.17 -12.38
C SER A 216 -27.01 -6.90 -12.33
N LEU A 217 -26.27 -7.73 -11.60
CA LEU A 217 -24.85 -7.57 -11.38
C LEU A 217 -24.08 -7.81 -12.69
N VAL A 218 -23.32 -6.80 -13.12
CA VAL A 218 -22.44 -6.89 -14.30
C VAL A 218 -21.04 -7.33 -13.89
N ALA A 219 -20.51 -6.74 -12.80
CA ALA A 219 -19.21 -7.11 -12.25
C ALA A 219 -19.09 -6.68 -10.79
N LEU A 220 -18.41 -7.49 -9.97
CA LEU A 220 -18.07 -7.16 -8.58
C LEU A 220 -17.10 -5.97 -8.45
N SER A 221 -16.39 -5.62 -9.52
CA SER A 221 -15.46 -4.49 -9.56
C SER A 221 -15.71 -3.62 -10.80
N GLY A 222 -16.61 -2.65 -10.67
CA GLY A 222 -16.92 -1.61 -11.65
C GLY A 222 -15.92 -0.45 -11.70
N ASN A 223 -14.69 -0.63 -11.17
CA ASN A 223 -13.63 0.37 -11.09
C ASN A 223 -13.92 1.64 -10.26
N LEU A 224 -15.04 1.71 -9.54
CA LEU A 224 -15.36 2.81 -8.62
C LEU A 224 -14.87 2.57 -7.17
N CYS A 225 -14.06 1.51 -6.95
CA CYS A 225 -13.50 1.21 -5.63
C CYS A 225 -12.58 2.35 -5.14
N THR A 226 -11.50 2.75 -5.83
CA THR A 226 -10.84 2.18 -7.03
C THR A 226 -9.53 1.48 -6.61
N ASP A 227 -9.28 0.27 -7.10
CA ASP A 227 -8.09 -0.52 -6.69
C ASP A 227 -7.00 -0.53 -7.76
N LYS A 228 -5.75 -0.19 -7.41
CA LYS A 228 -4.56 -0.23 -8.29
C LYS A 228 -4.64 0.68 -9.53
N LYS A 229 -5.42 1.76 -9.45
CA LYS A 229 -5.56 2.76 -10.52
C LYS A 229 -5.69 4.16 -9.92
N PRO A 230 -5.04 5.17 -10.54
CA PRO A 230 -5.16 6.55 -10.06
C PRO A 230 -6.61 7.03 -10.22
N ALA A 231 -7.24 7.41 -9.11
CA ALA A 231 -8.63 7.84 -9.10
C ALA A 231 -8.87 8.96 -8.08
N ALA A 232 -9.53 10.03 -8.53
CA ALA A 232 -9.84 11.17 -7.68
C ALA A 232 -10.75 10.80 -6.49
N ILE A 233 -11.61 9.78 -6.64
CA ILE A 233 -12.48 9.32 -5.56
C ILE A 233 -11.68 8.84 -4.34
N ASN A 234 -10.54 8.17 -4.54
CA ASN A 234 -9.68 7.74 -3.44
C ASN A 234 -8.98 8.96 -2.79
N ALA A 235 -8.62 9.97 -3.56
CA ALA A 235 -8.01 11.20 -3.03
C ALA A 235 -9.01 12.07 -2.25
N VAL A 236 -10.30 12.04 -2.60
CA VAL A 236 -11.35 12.86 -1.97
C VAL A 236 -12.03 12.13 -0.83
N GLU A 237 -12.43 10.88 -1.01
CA GLU A 237 -13.22 10.11 -0.05
C GLU A 237 -12.36 9.18 0.81
N GLY A 238 -11.11 8.94 0.44
CA GLY A 238 -10.22 7.98 1.08
C GLY A 238 -10.47 6.54 0.63
N ARG A 239 -9.50 5.66 0.93
CA ARG A 239 -9.56 4.20 0.76
C ARG A 239 -8.47 3.54 1.60
N GLY A 240 -8.78 2.48 2.33
CA GLY A 240 -7.87 1.98 3.36
C GLY A 240 -7.74 3.01 4.48
N ARG A 241 -6.51 3.38 4.85
CA ARG A 241 -6.24 4.36 5.91
C ARG A 241 -5.95 5.73 5.32
N THR A 242 -6.74 6.72 5.71
CA THR A 242 -6.35 8.13 5.59
C THR A 242 -5.51 8.46 6.82
N VAL A 243 -4.23 8.78 6.63
CA VAL A 243 -3.28 9.02 7.72
C VAL A 243 -2.55 10.35 7.51
N ALA A 244 -2.36 11.10 8.59
CA ALA A 244 -1.59 12.33 8.59
C ALA A 244 -0.45 12.25 9.60
N ALA A 245 0.70 12.81 9.25
CA ALA A 245 1.80 13.05 10.16
C ALA A 245 2.24 14.52 10.07
N ASP A 246 2.60 15.14 11.19
CA ASP A 246 3.16 16.48 11.22
C ASP A 246 4.28 16.67 12.23
N VAL A 247 5.07 17.72 12.01
CA VAL A 247 6.19 18.10 12.86
C VAL A 247 6.41 19.60 12.82
N PHE A 248 6.91 20.14 13.92
CA PHE A 248 7.41 21.50 14.01
C PHE A 248 8.92 21.48 14.28
N ILE A 249 9.72 22.13 13.43
CA ILE A 249 11.19 22.10 13.51
C ILE A 249 11.72 23.53 13.71
N PRO A 250 12.41 23.84 14.82
CA PRO A 250 12.98 25.17 15.04
C PRO A 250 13.97 25.59 13.94
N HIS A 251 14.04 26.89 13.64
CA HIS A 251 14.90 27.43 12.57
C HIS A 251 16.36 26.96 12.66
N ASP A 252 16.97 27.05 13.85
CA ASP A 252 18.36 26.61 14.08
C ASP A 252 18.57 25.14 13.70
N LEU A 253 17.57 24.29 13.96
CA LEU A 253 17.64 22.87 13.64
C LEU A 253 17.44 22.61 12.14
N VAL A 254 16.59 23.40 11.47
CA VAL A 254 16.47 23.38 10.00
C VAL A 254 17.81 23.71 9.36
N GLU A 255 18.46 24.79 9.78
CA GLU A 255 19.78 25.18 9.28
C GLU A 255 20.85 24.12 9.57
N GLU A 256 20.85 23.57 10.79
CA GLU A 256 21.82 22.54 11.21
C GLU A 256 21.66 21.25 10.39
N ARG A 257 20.44 20.72 10.26
CA ARG A 257 20.19 19.40 9.68
C ARG A 257 20.10 19.43 8.17
N PHE A 258 19.50 20.47 7.61
CA PHE A 258 19.12 20.54 6.21
C PHE A 258 19.96 21.51 5.38
N LYS A 259 20.79 22.35 6.02
CA LYS A 259 21.66 23.33 5.34
C LYS A 259 20.89 24.28 4.43
N THR A 260 19.68 24.65 4.86
CA THR A 260 18.76 25.57 4.18
C THR A 260 17.90 26.28 5.25
N THR A 261 17.01 27.19 4.83
CA THR A 261 16.07 27.89 5.71
C THR A 261 14.65 27.34 5.61
N ALA A 262 13.82 27.59 6.63
CA ALA A 262 12.40 27.22 6.64
C ALA A 262 11.64 27.84 5.45
N ASP A 263 11.83 29.15 5.21
CA ASP A 263 11.24 29.89 4.08
C ASP A 263 11.57 29.26 2.72
N ALA A 264 12.82 28.85 2.50
CA ALA A 264 13.23 28.22 1.25
C ALA A 264 12.56 26.85 1.04
N ILE A 265 12.36 26.07 2.10
CA ILE A 265 11.64 24.78 2.03
C ILE A 265 10.15 25.04 1.74
N ALA A 266 9.54 26.01 2.40
CA ALA A 266 8.14 26.38 2.20
C ALA A 266 7.88 26.89 0.76
N GLU A 267 8.75 27.74 0.22
CA GLU A 267 8.69 28.19 -1.17
C GLU A 267 8.86 27.02 -2.14
N ALA A 268 9.83 26.12 -1.88
CA ALA A 268 10.02 24.92 -2.70
C ALA A 268 8.77 24.04 -2.73
N ASN A 269 8.15 23.77 -1.56
CA ASN A 269 6.91 23.02 -1.47
C ASN A 269 5.77 23.69 -2.27
N THR A 270 5.58 25.00 -2.06
CA THR A 270 4.52 25.75 -2.73
C THR A 270 4.66 25.71 -4.25
N ARG A 271 5.88 25.96 -4.77
CA ARG A 271 6.12 26.01 -6.21
C ARG A 271 6.11 24.63 -6.87
N LYS A 272 6.70 23.62 -6.22
CA LYS A 272 6.82 22.27 -6.77
C LYS A 272 5.57 21.44 -6.49
N ASN A 273 5.31 21.15 -5.22
CA ASN A 273 4.31 20.17 -4.81
C ASN A 273 2.89 20.70 -4.98
N LEU A 274 2.67 22.02 -4.92
CA LEU A 274 1.35 22.62 -5.12
C LEU A 274 1.16 23.15 -6.55
N VAL A 275 1.83 24.25 -6.90
CA VAL A 275 1.65 24.92 -8.21
C VAL A 275 2.02 24.00 -9.38
N GLY A 276 3.14 23.28 -9.26
CA GLY A 276 3.59 22.30 -10.26
C GLY A 276 2.60 21.16 -10.45
N SER A 277 2.21 20.50 -9.37
CA SER A 277 1.23 19.39 -9.41
C SER A 277 -0.14 19.84 -9.92
N ALA A 278 -0.62 21.02 -9.50
CA ALA A 278 -1.86 21.59 -10.01
C ALA A 278 -1.80 21.84 -11.53
N LYS A 279 -0.67 22.36 -12.03
CA LYS A 279 -0.47 22.55 -13.48
C LYS A 279 -0.44 21.22 -14.24
N ALA A 280 0.04 20.15 -13.61
CA ALA A 280 0.11 18.82 -14.19
C ALA A 280 -1.21 18.03 -14.13
N GLY A 281 -2.21 18.49 -13.37
CA GLY A 281 -3.42 17.70 -13.10
C GLY A 281 -3.11 16.45 -12.27
N SER A 282 -2.07 16.50 -11.44
CA SER A 282 -1.66 15.39 -10.58
C SER A 282 -2.64 15.17 -9.43
N LEU A 283 -2.75 13.92 -8.97
CA LEU A 283 -3.43 13.56 -7.72
C LEU A 283 -2.45 13.55 -6.52
N GLY A 284 -1.14 13.50 -6.78
CA GLY A 284 -0.09 13.61 -5.78
C GLY A 284 0.47 15.04 -5.68
N PHE A 285 0.30 15.65 -4.52
CA PHE A 285 0.81 16.98 -4.17
C PHE A 285 1.96 16.85 -3.17
N ASN A 286 2.93 16.00 -3.51
CA ASN A 286 4.09 15.63 -2.71
C ASN A 286 5.34 15.52 -3.61
N ALA A 287 6.51 15.36 -3.01
CA ALA A 287 7.78 15.28 -3.71
C ALA A 287 8.11 13.85 -4.15
N HIS A 288 8.08 12.89 -3.23
CA HIS A 288 8.41 11.47 -3.44
C HIS A 288 7.78 10.52 -2.39
N ALA A 289 6.59 10.80 -1.86
CA ALA A 289 5.93 9.92 -0.88
C ALA A 289 5.85 8.45 -1.36
N ALA A 290 5.63 8.26 -2.67
CA ALA A 290 5.62 6.95 -3.32
C ALA A 290 6.91 6.14 -3.12
N ASN A 291 8.09 6.77 -3.05
CA ASN A 291 9.37 6.05 -2.87
C ASN A 291 9.41 5.37 -1.49
N THR A 292 9.09 6.10 -0.42
CA THR A 292 9.05 5.53 0.93
C THR A 292 7.95 4.48 1.05
N VAL A 293 6.76 4.75 0.51
CA VAL A 293 5.63 3.80 0.55
C VAL A 293 5.96 2.52 -0.20
N ALA A 294 6.48 2.58 -1.43
CA ALA A 294 6.88 1.40 -2.20
C ALA A 294 7.93 0.57 -1.49
N ALA A 295 8.96 1.23 -0.94
CA ALA A 295 10.05 0.55 -0.27
C ALA A 295 9.60 -0.13 1.04
N ALA A 296 8.69 0.51 1.78
CA ALA A 296 8.06 -0.10 2.96
C ALA A 296 7.14 -1.26 2.54
N PHE A 297 6.34 -1.10 1.48
CA PHE A 297 5.40 -2.12 1.01
C PHE A 297 6.13 -3.41 0.62
N LEU A 298 7.21 -3.27 -0.13
CA LEU A 298 8.04 -4.40 -0.54
C LEU A 298 8.71 -5.09 0.66
N ALA A 299 9.23 -4.33 1.63
CA ALA A 299 9.87 -4.88 2.82
C ALA A 299 8.88 -5.60 3.75
N LEU A 300 7.65 -5.09 3.85
CA LEU A 300 6.66 -5.50 4.85
C LEU A 300 5.57 -6.42 4.29
N GLY A 301 5.69 -6.90 3.05
CA GLY A 301 4.76 -7.85 2.46
C GLY A 301 3.39 -7.28 2.11
N GLN A 302 3.34 -5.98 1.85
CA GLN A 302 2.15 -5.30 1.36
C GLN A 302 2.00 -5.50 -0.15
N ASP A 303 0.84 -5.17 -0.71
CA ASP A 303 0.62 -5.23 -2.16
C ASP A 303 1.27 -4.03 -2.84
N ILE A 304 2.43 -4.25 -3.48
CA ILE A 304 3.21 -3.17 -4.10
C ILE A 304 2.44 -2.43 -5.21
N ALA A 305 1.44 -3.04 -5.85
CA ALA A 305 0.64 -2.36 -6.86
C ALA A 305 -0.25 -1.26 -6.26
N GLN A 306 -0.54 -1.32 -4.96
CA GLN A 306 -1.31 -0.29 -4.24
C GLN A 306 -0.46 0.95 -3.90
N VAL A 307 0.81 1.01 -4.29
CA VAL A 307 1.58 2.27 -4.29
C VAL A 307 0.90 3.36 -5.12
N VAL A 308 0.11 2.97 -6.13
CA VAL A 308 -0.69 3.90 -6.93
C VAL A 308 -1.58 4.73 -6.01
N GLU A 309 -2.28 4.09 -5.08
CA GLU A 309 -3.13 4.75 -4.09
C GLU A 309 -2.31 5.37 -2.95
N GLY A 310 -1.30 4.66 -2.44
CA GLY A 310 -0.42 5.15 -1.36
C GLY A 310 0.38 6.40 -1.74
N SER A 311 0.47 6.74 -3.03
CA SER A 311 1.06 7.98 -3.54
C SER A 311 0.13 9.20 -3.50
N ASN A 312 -1.17 9.00 -3.22
CA ASN A 312 -2.18 10.05 -3.08
C ASN A 312 -1.94 10.82 -1.77
N ALA A 313 -0.93 11.67 -1.79
CA ALA A 313 -0.50 12.42 -0.62
C ALA A 313 -0.34 13.91 -0.89
N ILE A 314 -0.64 14.72 0.12
CA ILE A 314 -0.48 16.17 0.11
C ILE A 314 0.54 16.54 1.18
N THR A 315 1.59 17.24 0.77
CA THR A 315 2.61 17.79 1.66
C THR A 315 2.34 19.27 1.90
N THR A 316 2.14 19.64 3.16
CA THR A 316 1.95 21.04 3.57
C THR A 316 3.20 21.49 4.30
N VAL A 317 3.73 22.65 3.92
CA VAL A 317 4.91 23.24 4.55
C VAL A 317 4.66 24.73 4.71
N GLU A 318 4.91 25.23 5.91
CA GLU A 318 4.69 26.62 6.28
C GLU A 318 5.86 27.11 7.15
N GLU A 319 6.45 28.23 6.77
CA GLU A 319 7.33 28.98 7.66
C GLU A 319 6.48 29.70 8.71
N ARG A 320 6.84 29.54 9.97
CA ARG A 320 6.21 30.15 11.13
C ARG A 320 7.26 30.92 11.92
N GLU A 321 6.80 31.81 12.79
CA GLU A 321 7.65 32.69 13.60
C GLU A 321 8.85 31.97 14.23
N ASP A 322 8.61 30.80 14.85
CA ASP A 322 9.64 30.06 15.58
C ASP A 322 10.27 28.88 14.79
N GLY A 323 9.87 28.63 13.54
CA GLY A 323 10.40 27.49 12.79
C GLY A 323 9.59 27.06 11.56
N LEU A 324 9.76 25.80 11.19
CA LEU A 324 9.10 25.16 10.07
C LEU A 324 8.00 24.22 10.55
N TYR A 325 6.77 24.45 10.13
CA TYR A 325 5.72 23.43 10.19
C TYR A 325 5.74 22.61 8.89
N ALA A 326 5.70 21.29 9.02
CA ALA A 326 5.55 20.40 7.88
C ALA A 326 4.60 19.25 8.22
N SER A 327 3.76 18.87 7.26
CA SER A 327 2.88 17.71 7.36
C SER A 327 2.76 16.97 6.05
N LEU A 328 2.45 15.68 6.16
CA LEU A 328 2.09 14.80 5.05
C LEU A 328 0.76 14.13 5.40
N THR A 329 -0.21 14.25 4.51
CA THR A 329 -1.47 13.51 4.60
C THR A 329 -1.57 12.57 3.41
N ILE A 330 -1.68 11.27 3.66
CA ILE A 330 -1.91 10.23 2.66
C ILE A 330 -3.40 9.88 2.72
N ALA A 331 -4.14 10.12 1.63
CA ALA A 331 -5.58 9.95 1.59
C ALA A 331 -6.00 8.48 1.55
N SER A 332 -5.21 7.65 0.87
CA SER A 332 -5.51 6.26 0.60
C SER A 332 -4.29 5.37 0.79
N LEU A 333 -3.99 4.99 2.03
CA LEU A 333 -2.91 4.06 2.36
C LEU A 333 -3.48 2.68 2.70
N GLU A 334 -3.44 1.77 1.74
CA GLU A 334 -3.86 0.38 1.90
C GLU A 334 -2.72 -0.46 2.51
N VAL A 335 -2.83 -0.73 3.81
CA VAL A 335 -1.87 -1.57 4.55
C VAL A 335 -2.58 -2.61 5.38
N GLY A 336 -1.89 -3.71 5.66
CA GLY A 336 -2.31 -4.73 6.61
C GLY A 336 -1.12 -5.43 7.25
N THR A 337 -1.33 -5.99 8.44
CA THR A 337 -0.33 -6.73 9.20
C THR A 337 -0.64 -8.22 9.27
N VAL A 338 -1.75 -8.65 8.66
CA VAL A 338 -2.16 -10.04 8.45
C VAL A 338 -2.59 -10.27 6.98
N GLY A 339 -2.35 -11.48 6.49
CA GLY A 339 -2.74 -11.92 5.15
C GLY A 339 -1.82 -11.42 4.02
N GLY A 340 -2.04 -11.94 2.82
CA GLY A 340 -1.20 -11.58 1.66
C GLY A 340 0.26 -11.97 1.87
N GLY A 341 1.19 -11.05 1.59
CA GLY A 341 2.62 -11.28 1.71
C GLY A 341 3.18 -11.13 3.12
N THR A 342 2.39 -10.73 4.11
CA THR A 342 2.89 -10.42 5.47
C THR A 342 3.39 -11.64 6.23
N GLY A 343 2.95 -12.84 5.84
CA GLY A 343 3.37 -14.11 6.43
C GLY A 343 4.64 -14.71 5.82
N LEU A 344 5.18 -14.12 4.74
CA LEU A 344 6.45 -14.58 4.17
C LEU A 344 7.60 -14.28 5.12
N ALA A 345 8.59 -15.16 5.18
CA ALA A 345 9.62 -15.16 6.24
C ALA A 345 10.29 -13.79 6.44
N THR A 346 10.82 -13.18 5.37
CA THR A 346 11.50 -11.88 5.47
C THR A 346 10.55 -10.72 5.79
N GLN A 347 9.31 -10.79 5.34
CA GLN A 347 8.29 -9.76 5.54
C GLN A 347 7.75 -9.80 6.97
N ALA A 348 7.58 -11.00 7.54
CA ALA A 348 7.22 -11.20 8.93
C ALA A 348 8.30 -10.65 9.87
N GLU A 349 9.58 -10.97 9.63
CA GLU A 349 10.71 -10.40 10.36
C GLU A 349 10.74 -8.87 10.28
N ALA A 350 10.45 -8.30 9.10
CA ALA A 350 10.40 -6.86 8.92
C ALA A 350 9.24 -6.21 9.71
N LEU A 351 8.07 -6.85 9.79
CA LEU A 351 6.96 -6.40 10.64
C LEU A 351 7.28 -6.55 12.14
N GLU A 352 8.09 -7.53 12.53
CA GLU A 352 8.58 -7.69 13.90
C GLU A 352 9.53 -6.54 14.29
N VAL A 353 10.40 -6.10 13.37
CA VAL A 353 11.27 -4.93 13.56
C VAL A 353 10.44 -3.65 13.79
N VAL A 354 9.32 -3.50 13.06
CA VAL A 354 8.38 -2.38 13.27
C VAL A 354 7.59 -2.56 14.57
N GLY A 355 7.39 -3.80 15.02
CA GLY A 355 6.64 -4.14 16.24
C GLY A 355 5.13 -4.22 16.05
N VAL A 356 4.66 -4.58 14.85
CA VAL A 356 3.23 -4.56 14.47
C VAL A 356 2.78 -5.87 13.79
N THR A 357 3.48 -6.97 14.03
CA THR A 357 3.16 -8.27 13.39
C THR A 357 1.82 -8.82 13.90
N GLY A 358 1.00 -9.35 12.98
CA GLY A 358 -0.25 -10.00 13.34
C GLY A 358 -1.39 -9.02 13.64
N GLY A 359 -2.48 -9.56 14.19
CA GLY A 359 -3.63 -8.76 14.63
C GLY A 359 -3.32 -7.94 15.89
N GLY A 360 -3.82 -6.72 15.95
CA GLY A 360 -3.66 -5.81 17.07
C GLY A 360 -4.69 -6.05 18.18
N ASP A 361 -4.42 -5.49 19.35
CA ASP A 361 -5.37 -5.41 20.47
C ASP A 361 -5.46 -3.96 20.97
N PRO A 362 -6.54 -3.22 20.65
CA PRO A 362 -7.75 -3.69 19.96
C PRO A 362 -7.53 -3.99 18.46
N ALA A 363 -8.41 -4.78 17.86
CA ALA A 363 -8.35 -5.13 16.44
C ALA A 363 -8.28 -3.88 15.54
N GLY A 364 -7.37 -3.90 14.56
CA GLY A 364 -7.04 -2.78 13.67
C GLY A 364 -5.88 -1.91 14.15
N SER A 365 -5.49 -1.98 15.42
CA SER A 365 -4.45 -1.12 15.99
C SER A 365 -3.06 -1.38 15.40
N ASN A 366 -2.72 -2.60 14.98
CA ASN A 366 -1.40 -2.88 14.39
C ASN A 366 -1.30 -2.28 12.99
N ALA A 367 -2.36 -2.38 12.19
CA ALA A 367 -2.35 -1.79 10.85
C ALA A 367 -2.46 -0.25 10.89
N ASP A 368 -3.13 0.31 11.90
CA ASP A 368 -3.11 1.76 12.15
C ASP A 368 -1.72 2.24 12.60
N ALA A 369 -1.08 1.52 13.52
CA ALA A 369 0.31 1.76 13.92
C ALA A 369 1.26 1.70 12.72
N LEU A 370 1.09 0.72 11.83
CA LEU A 370 1.88 0.61 10.62
C LEU A 370 1.70 1.83 9.69
N ALA A 371 0.46 2.28 9.50
CA ALA A 371 0.17 3.48 8.70
C ALA A 371 0.82 4.73 9.30
N GLU A 372 0.79 4.91 10.63
CA GLU A 372 1.42 6.02 11.34
C GLU A 372 2.96 6.02 11.19
N VAL A 373 3.59 4.84 11.25
CA VAL A 373 5.04 4.67 11.02
C VAL A 373 5.41 5.02 9.58
N ILE A 374 4.69 4.49 8.60
CA ILE A 374 4.95 4.75 7.17
C ILE A 374 4.74 6.24 6.85
N ALA A 375 3.66 6.86 7.33
CA ALA A 375 3.38 8.27 7.11
C ALA A 375 4.46 9.18 7.70
N THR A 376 4.92 8.88 8.91
CA THR A 376 6.01 9.65 9.55
C THR A 376 7.33 9.50 8.79
N ALA A 377 7.67 8.28 8.35
CA ALA A 377 8.86 8.05 7.55
C ALA A 377 8.76 8.72 6.16
N ALA A 378 7.58 8.75 5.55
CA ALA A 378 7.34 9.46 4.30
C ALA A 378 7.48 10.97 4.49
N LEU A 379 6.96 11.55 5.58
CA LEU A 379 7.19 12.96 5.96
C LEU A 379 8.68 13.28 6.12
N ALA A 380 9.44 12.40 6.78
CA ALA A 380 10.89 12.51 6.87
C ALA A 380 11.56 12.55 5.49
N GLY A 381 11.13 11.65 4.59
CA GLY A 381 11.54 11.67 3.20
C GLY A 381 11.25 13.01 2.53
N GLU A 382 10.02 13.51 2.61
CA GLU A 382 9.58 14.78 2.03
C GLU A 382 10.46 15.95 2.49
N LEU A 383 10.65 16.08 3.81
CA LEU A 383 11.49 17.10 4.41
C LEU A 383 12.92 17.07 3.87
N SER A 384 13.51 15.88 3.81
CA SER A 384 14.87 15.70 3.33
C SER A 384 15.01 16.07 1.84
N LEU A 385 14.08 15.64 0.99
CA LEU A 385 14.15 15.92 -0.45
C LEU A 385 13.86 17.39 -0.75
N LEU A 386 12.80 17.97 -0.17
CA LEU A 386 12.48 19.39 -0.34
C LEU A 386 13.64 20.28 0.11
N SER A 387 14.31 19.91 1.21
CA SER A 387 15.50 20.61 1.68
C SER A 387 16.69 20.52 0.72
N ALA A 388 16.93 19.36 0.12
CA ALA A 388 17.99 19.18 -0.88
C ALA A 388 17.72 20.01 -2.15
N LEU A 389 16.45 20.11 -2.54
CA LEU A 389 15.99 20.95 -3.67
C LEU A 389 16.14 22.44 -3.35
N ALA A 390 15.72 22.87 -2.16
CA ALA A 390 15.80 24.25 -1.71
C ALA A 390 17.26 24.75 -1.61
N SER A 391 18.18 23.88 -1.19
CA SER A 391 19.61 24.19 -1.02
C SER A 391 20.44 24.14 -2.32
N ARG A 392 19.85 23.82 -3.48
CA ARG A 392 20.53 23.60 -4.78
C ARG A 392 21.58 22.46 -4.77
N HIS A 393 21.53 21.53 -3.81
CA HIS A 393 22.48 20.43 -3.65
C HIS A 393 22.04 19.09 -4.28
N LEU A 394 20.92 19.06 -5.02
CA LEU A 394 20.35 17.82 -5.54
C LEU A 394 21.30 17.05 -6.46
N SER A 395 22.01 17.74 -7.37
CA SER A 395 22.89 17.08 -8.35
C SER A 395 24.12 16.41 -7.70
N SER A 396 24.69 17.00 -6.65
CA SER A 396 25.85 16.44 -5.96
C SER A 396 25.52 15.18 -5.15
N ALA A 397 24.33 15.11 -4.53
CA ALA A 397 23.95 13.96 -3.71
C ALA A 397 23.68 12.69 -4.55
N HIS A 398 23.08 12.84 -5.73
CA HIS A 398 22.88 11.71 -6.65
C HIS A 398 24.18 11.24 -7.32
N GLU A 399 25.15 12.14 -7.57
CA GLU A 399 26.43 11.75 -8.17
C GLU A 399 27.34 10.93 -7.23
N GLU A 400 27.29 11.18 -5.92
CA GLU A 400 28.14 10.48 -4.93
C GLU A 400 27.58 9.14 -4.45
N LEU A 401 26.25 8.98 -4.40
CA LEU A 401 25.59 7.82 -3.79
C LEU A 401 24.78 6.94 -4.77
N GLY A 402 24.53 7.42 -6.00
CA GLY A 402 23.65 6.77 -6.97
C GLY A 402 24.36 6.27 -8.23
N ARG A 403 25.67 5.99 -8.17
CA ARG A 403 26.44 5.40 -9.27
C ARG A 403 26.77 3.94 -9.04
#